data_AF-A0A2D0N3U6-F1
#
_entry.id   AF-A0A2D0N3U6-F1
#
_cell.length_a   1.000
_cell.length_b   1.000
_cell.length_c   1.000
_cell.angle_alpha   90.00
_cell.angle_beta   90.00
_cell.angle_gamma   90.00
#
_symmetry.space_group_name_H-M   'P 1'
#
loop_
_entity.id
_entity.type
_entity.pdbx_description
1 polymer ?
#
loop_
_entity_poly.entity_id
_entity_poly.type
_entity_poly.pdbx_seq_one_letter_code
_entity_poly.pdbx_strand_id
1 'polypeptide(L)'
;MQQNVQVLYHTSFDGNLKVYVNDEMIFDKDVKKGEIETLSLGGNIDSRPNAIMRIVFDDLFYLEQVLHFHHPYIRIDYAKEDRQLAVHYEETLPKVEEMQKDLLKEQVVMAIREHLANR
;
A
#
# COMPACT_ATOMS: atom_id res chain seq x y z
N MET A 1 12.44 -3.09 21.97
CA MET A 1 12.65 -2.01 20.97
C MET A 1 11.37 -1.90 20.17
N GLN A 2 10.73 -0.73 20.16
CA GLN A 2 9.59 -0.49 19.26
C GLN A 2 10.17 -0.31 17.84
N GLN A 3 9.64 -1.06 16.88
CA GLN A 3 10.00 -0.90 15.48
C GLN A 3 8.98 0.02 14.82
N ASN A 4 9.45 1.13 14.29
CA ASN A 4 8.64 2.02 13.47
C ASN A 4 8.63 1.45 12.05
N VAL A 5 7.64 0.61 11.74
CA VAL A 5 7.38 0.20 10.36
C VAL A 5 6.71 1.37 9.66
N GLN A 6 7.23 1.78 8.52
CA GLN A 6 6.63 2.81 7.68
C GLN A 6 5.96 2.16 6.47
N VAL A 7 4.66 2.42 6.32
CA VAL A 7 3.86 1.99 5.18
C VAL A 7 3.75 3.15 4.21
N LEU A 8 4.17 2.95 2.99
CA LEU A 8 3.92 3.85 1.88
C LEU A 8 2.78 3.27 1.05
N TYR A 9 1.73 4.04 0.81
CA TYR A 9 0.64 3.58 -0.05
C TYR A 9 0.55 4.43 -1.33
N HIS A 10 0.07 3.80 -2.39
CA HIS A 10 -0.31 4.47 -3.63
C HIS A 10 -1.62 3.89 -4.15
N THR A 11 -2.57 4.78 -4.46
CA THR A 11 -3.91 4.40 -4.91
C THR A 11 -4.19 4.91 -6.31
N SER A 12 -4.72 4.04 -7.17
CA SER A 12 -5.11 4.42 -8.54
C SER A 12 -6.48 5.12 -8.62
N PHE A 13 -7.16 5.33 -7.48
CA PHE A 13 -8.48 5.98 -7.39
C PHE A 13 -8.81 6.50 -5.98
N ASP A 14 -9.85 7.32 -5.89
CA ASP A 14 -10.42 7.82 -4.64
C ASP A 14 -11.14 6.71 -3.86
N GLY A 15 -10.93 6.63 -2.56
CA GLY A 15 -11.64 5.70 -1.69
C GLY A 15 -11.24 5.83 -0.22
N ASN A 16 -11.58 4.83 0.58
CA ASN A 16 -11.22 4.75 1.98
C ASN A 16 -10.27 3.58 2.22
N LEU A 17 -9.10 3.89 2.81
CA LEU A 17 -8.05 2.92 3.13
C LEU A 17 -8.04 2.67 4.63
N LYS A 18 -8.29 1.42 5.02
CA LYS A 18 -8.19 0.95 6.41
C LYS A 18 -7.04 -0.05 6.53
N VAL A 19 -6.21 0.10 7.54
CA VAL A 19 -5.15 -0.86 7.86
C VAL A 19 -5.41 -1.40 9.26
N TYR A 20 -5.46 -2.72 9.35
CA TYR A 20 -5.58 -3.45 10.60
C TYR A 20 -4.30 -4.23 10.83
N VAL A 21 -3.88 -4.33 12.08
CA VAL A 21 -2.80 -5.23 12.50
C VAL A 21 -3.29 -6.04 13.69
N ASN A 22 -3.27 -7.37 13.57
CA ASN A 22 -3.82 -8.29 14.58
C ASN A 22 -5.28 -7.95 14.95
N ASP A 23 -6.09 -7.64 13.93
CA ASP A 23 -7.49 -7.21 14.04
C ASP A 23 -7.72 -5.84 14.72
N GLU A 24 -6.66 -5.14 15.15
CA GLU A 24 -6.73 -3.76 15.63
C GLU A 24 -6.60 -2.79 14.45
N MET A 25 -7.56 -1.87 14.28
CA MET A 25 -7.50 -0.84 13.26
C MET A 25 -6.48 0.23 13.67
N ILE A 26 -5.43 0.40 12.89
CA ILE A 26 -4.36 1.36 13.16
C ILE A 26 -4.37 2.55 12.20
N PHE A 27 -5.16 2.46 11.12
CA PHE A 27 -5.32 3.52 10.14
C PHE A 27 -6.71 3.45 9.50
N ASP A 28 -7.34 4.60 9.34
CA ASP A 28 -8.59 4.81 8.61
C ASP A 28 -8.53 6.21 7.99
N LYS A 29 -8.46 6.28 6.66
CA LYS A 29 -8.36 7.56 5.95
C LYS A 29 -9.02 7.49 4.58
N ASP A 30 -9.75 8.55 4.24
CA ASP A 30 -10.14 8.82 2.86
C ASP A 30 -8.91 9.28 2.06
N VAL A 31 -8.62 8.55 1.00
CA VAL A 31 -7.46 8.74 0.12
C VAL A 31 -7.90 9.13 -1.28
N LYS A 32 -7.13 10.00 -1.92
CA LYS A 32 -7.37 10.47 -3.29
C LYS A 32 -6.59 9.69 -4.33
N LYS A 33 -7.11 9.63 -5.56
CA LYS A 33 -6.41 9.07 -6.71
C LYS A 33 -5.03 9.72 -6.86
N GLY A 34 -3.98 8.90 -6.90
CA GLY A 34 -2.60 9.34 -7.06
C GLY A 34 -1.99 9.93 -5.77
N GLU A 35 -2.69 9.82 -4.64
CA GLU A 35 -2.13 10.20 -3.35
C GLU A 35 -1.05 9.20 -2.94
N ILE A 36 0.07 9.74 -2.45
CA ILE A 36 1.19 8.96 -1.91
C ILE A 36 1.53 9.57 -0.56
N GLU A 37 1.41 8.77 0.48
CA GLU A 37 1.73 9.19 1.84
C GLU A 37 2.39 8.04 2.62
N THR A 38 3.29 8.41 3.52
CA THR A 38 3.91 7.49 4.47
C THR A 38 3.11 7.47 5.77
N LEU A 39 2.49 6.34 6.07
CA LEU A 39 1.92 6.02 7.35
C LEU A 39 2.99 5.41 8.25
N SER A 40 3.22 5.99 9.43
CA SER A 40 3.97 5.27 10.47
C SER A 40 3.02 4.32 11.18
N LEU A 41 3.31 3.02 11.13
CA LEU A 41 2.67 2.06 12.02
C LEU A 41 3.28 2.21 13.41
N GLY A 42 2.87 3.27 14.11
CA GLY A 42 3.40 3.66 15.40
C GLY A 42 2.68 2.97 16.56
N GLY A 43 3.45 2.48 17.52
CA GLY A 43 3.07 2.54 18.93
C GLY A 43 2.63 1.25 19.62
N ASN A 44 2.00 0.29 18.95
CA ASN A 44 1.48 -0.87 19.68
C ASN A 44 1.25 -2.13 18.83
N ILE A 45 1.96 -2.28 17.70
CA ILE A 45 1.98 -3.58 17.05
C ILE A 45 2.72 -4.52 17.99
N ASP A 46 1.94 -5.32 18.73
CA ASP A 46 2.45 -6.34 19.64
C ASP A 46 3.55 -7.09 18.89
N SER A 47 4.79 -7.01 19.39
CA SER A 47 6.01 -7.46 18.71
C SER A 47 6.10 -8.99 18.62
N ARG A 48 4.95 -9.67 18.67
CA ARG A 48 4.82 -11.07 18.38
C ARG A 48 5.40 -11.30 16.99
N PRO A 49 6.15 -12.39 16.81
CA PRO A 49 6.89 -12.66 15.57
C PRO A 49 6.01 -12.73 14.31
N ASN A 50 4.69 -12.86 14.46
CA ASN A 50 3.73 -13.04 13.38
C ASN A 50 2.56 -12.05 13.52
N ALA A 51 2.81 -10.75 13.40
CA ALA A 51 1.70 -9.81 13.28
C ALA A 51 1.07 -9.95 11.89
N ILE A 52 -0.26 -9.97 11.83
CA ILE A 52 -1.00 -10.06 10.57
C ILE A 52 -1.50 -8.66 10.22
N MET A 53 -1.05 -8.10 9.10
CA MET A 53 -1.57 -6.87 8.55
C MET A 53 -2.69 -7.20 7.55
N ARG A 54 -3.87 -6.61 7.77
CA ARG A 54 -4.97 -6.63 6.82
C ARG A 54 -5.17 -5.23 6.28
N ILE A 55 -5.05 -5.08 4.97
CA ILE A 55 -5.31 -3.83 4.27
C ILE A 55 -6.68 -3.96 3.62
N VAL A 56 -7.57 -3.01 3.89
CA VAL A 56 -8.93 -2.98 3.34
C VAL A 56 -9.12 -1.69 2.56
N PHE A 57 -9.66 -1.78 1.35
CA PHE A 57 -9.99 -0.63 0.52
C PHE A 57 -11.49 -0.63 0.19
N ASP A 58 -12.16 0.50 0.48
CA ASP A 58 -13.60 0.73 0.28
C ASP A 58 -14.52 -0.36 0.87
N ASP A 59 -14.07 -1.09 1.90
CA ASP A 59 -14.78 -2.25 2.49
C ASP A 59 -15.14 -3.36 1.47
N LEU A 60 -14.58 -3.30 0.26
CA LEU A 60 -14.85 -4.21 -0.85
C LEU A 60 -13.69 -5.16 -1.13
N PHE A 61 -12.46 -4.70 -0.89
CA PHE A 61 -11.24 -5.43 -1.19
C PHE A 61 -10.38 -5.53 0.05
N TYR A 62 -9.82 -6.71 0.31
CA TYR A 62 -8.85 -6.88 1.38
C TYR A 62 -7.67 -7.74 0.96
N LEU A 63 -6.50 -7.42 1.51
CA LEU A 63 -5.30 -8.22 1.44
C LEU A 63 -4.81 -8.48 2.87
N GLU A 64 -4.54 -9.74 3.18
CA GLU A 64 -3.98 -10.15 4.48
C GLU A 64 -2.55 -10.66 4.27
N GLN A 65 -1.60 -10.10 5.02
CA GLN A 65 -0.18 -10.39 4.89
C GLN A 65 0.46 -10.49 6.28
N VAL A 66 1.32 -11.50 6.49
CA VAL A 66 2.17 -11.54 7.69
C VAL A 66 3.22 -10.45 7.58
N LEU A 67 3.33 -9.60 8.60
CA LEU A 67 4.31 -8.53 8.68
C LEU A 67 5.71 -9.09 8.93
N HIS A 68 6.61 -8.80 7.99
CA HIS A 68 8.02 -9.13 8.12
C HIS A 68 8.79 -7.95 8.71
N PHE A 69 8.80 -7.87 10.04
CA PHE A 69 9.41 -6.82 10.87
C PHE A 69 10.92 -6.54 10.67
N HIS A 70 11.62 -7.35 9.88
CA HIS A 70 13.00 -7.05 9.47
C HIS A 70 13.06 -6.04 8.32
N HIS A 71 11.95 -5.79 7.63
CA HIS A 71 11.82 -4.74 6.63
C HIS A 71 11.23 -3.48 7.27
N PRO A 72 11.98 -2.36 7.28
CA PRO A 72 11.51 -1.11 7.88
C PRO A 72 10.43 -0.39 7.05
N TYR A 73 10.32 -0.72 5.75
CA TYR A 73 9.39 -0.07 4.83
C TYR A 73 8.52 -1.10 4.10
N ILE A 74 7.24 -0.77 3.97
CA ILE A 74 6.25 -1.58 3.26
C ILE A 74 5.57 -0.69 2.24
N ARG A 75 5.53 -1.09 0.98
CA ARG A 75 4.79 -0.41 -0.07
C ARG A 75 3.51 -1.16 -0.38
N ILE A 76 2.39 -0.45 -0.47
CA ILE A 76 1.09 -0.98 -0.86
C ILE A 76 0.71 -0.34 -2.19
N ASP A 77 0.65 -1.17 -3.24
CA ASP A 77 0.17 -0.77 -4.56
C ASP A 77 -1.23 -1.32 -4.79
N TYR A 78 -2.12 -0.47 -5.29
CA TYR A 78 -3.48 -0.89 -5.62
C TYR A 78 -3.91 -0.50 -7.04
N ALA A 79 -4.28 -1.51 -7.83
CA ALA A 79 -4.80 -1.39 -9.19
C ALA A 79 -6.27 -1.86 -9.27
N LYS A 80 -7.20 -0.92 -9.53
CA LYS A 80 -8.65 -1.19 -9.57
C LYS A 80 -9.06 -2.17 -10.66
N GLU A 81 -8.52 -1.97 -11.85
CA GLU A 81 -8.91 -2.69 -13.07
C GLU A 81 -8.57 -4.17 -12.92
N ASP A 82 -7.41 -4.45 -12.32
CA ASP A 82 -6.94 -5.81 -12.06
C ASP A 82 -7.45 -6.38 -10.72
N ARG A 83 -8.09 -5.56 -9.88
CA ARG A 83 -8.51 -5.89 -8.50
C ARG A 83 -7.35 -6.46 -7.67
N GLN A 84 -6.13 -5.98 -7.91
CA GLN A 84 -4.93 -6.48 -7.25
C GLN A 84 -4.43 -5.47 -6.23
N LEU A 85 -4.35 -5.92 -4.98
CA LEU A 85 -3.56 -5.31 -3.91
C LEU A 85 -2.22 -6.04 -3.87
N ALA A 86 -1.12 -5.30 -3.94
CA ALA A 86 0.23 -5.83 -3.81
C ALA A 86 0.94 -5.18 -2.62
N VAL A 87 1.67 -6.00 -1.87
CA VAL A 87 2.52 -5.55 -0.76
C VAL A 87 3.96 -5.86 -1.12
N HIS A 88 4.80 -4.84 -1.08
CA HIS A 88 6.23 -4.94 -1.32
C HIS A 88 6.99 -4.58 -0.04
N TYR A 89 8.05 -5.31 0.24
CA TYR A 89 8.93 -5.03 1.36
C TYR A 89 10.20 -4.37 0.84
N GLU A 90 10.56 -3.22 1.44
CA GLU A 90 11.70 -2.42 1.00
C GLU A 90 12.66 -2.18 2.18
N GLU A 91 13.97 -2.19 1.88
CA GLU A 91 15.02 -1.92 2.88
C GLU A 91 15.21 -0.41 3.14
N THR A 92 14.83 0.41 2.17
CA THR A 92 14.94 1.88 2.21
C THR A 92 13.62 2.51 1.80
N LEU A 93 13.26 3.65 2.39
CA LEU A 93 12.09 4.40 1.92
C LEU A 93 12.38 4.88 0.48
N PRO A 94 11.60 4.45 -0.52
CA PRO A 94 11.78 4.92 -1.87
C PRO A 94 11.44 6.41 -1.91
N LYS A 95 12.20 7.19 -2.69
CA LYS A 95 11.90 8.62 -2.79
C LYS A 95 10.54 8.78 -3.46
N VAL A 96 9.64 9.54 -2.82
CA VAL A 96 8.29 9.80 -3.33
C VAL A 96 8.32 10.26 -4.79
N GLU A 97 9.27 11.12 -5.17
CA GLU A 97 9.43 11.59 -6.56
C GLU A 97 9.85 10.48 -7.55
N GLU A 98 10.66 9.52 -7.11
CA GLU A 98 11.10 8.39 -7.95
C GLU A 98 9.93 7.42 -8.14
N MET A 99 9.18 7.14 -7.08
CA MET A 99 7.96 6.34 -7.18
C MET A 99 6.88 6.96 -8.04
N GLN A 100 6.62 8.26 -7.92
CA GLN A 100 5.68 8.95 -8.80
C GLN A 100 6.08 8.78 -10.27
N LYS A 101 7.37 8.85 -10.59
CA LYS A 101 7.87 8.64 -11.95
C LYS A 101 7.65 7.20 -12.42
N ASP A 102 7.95 6.22 -11.58
CA ASP A 102 7.76 4.81 -11.93
C ASP A 102 6.28 4.46 -12.10
N LEU A 103 5.42 4.94 -11.20
CA LEU A 103 3.97 4.77 -11.28
C LEU A 103 3.37 5.47 -12.50
N LEU A 104 3.81 6.70 -12.81
CA LEU A 104 3.41 7.40 -14.03
C LEU A 104 3.82 6.62 -15.27
N LYS A 105 5.03 6.04 -15.26
CA LYS A 105 5.52 5.22 -16.37
C LYS A 105 4.67 3.96 -16.56
N GLU A 106 4.30 3.28 -15.48
CA GLU A 106 3.43 2.11 -15.53
C GLU A 106 2.01 2.45 -16.02
N GLN A 107 1.41 3.55 -15.51
CA GLN A 107 0.10 4.02 -15.97
C GLN A 107 0.10 4.39 -17.46
N VAL A 108 1.16 5.04 -17.95
CA VAL A 108 1.33 5.36 -19.37
C VAL A 108 1.40 4.06 -20.20
N VAL A 109 2.12 3.05 -19.73
CA VAL A 109 2.20 1.75 -20.40
C VAL A 109 0.84 1.06 -20.43
N MET A 110 0.08 1.06 -19.34
CA MET A 110 -1.27 0.49 -19.30
C MET A 110 -2.22 1.21 -20.27
N ALA A 111 -2.26 2.55 -20.23
CA ALA A 111 -3.11 3.35 -21.12
C ALA A 111 -2.76 3.13 -22.61
N ILE A 112 -1.47 2.99 -22.94
CA ILE A 112 -1.04 2.64 -24.30
C ILE A 112 -1.50 1.24 -24.68
N ARG A 113 -1.34 0.24 -23.81
CA ARG A 113 -1.77 -1.15 -24.06
C ARG A 113 -3.29 -1.24 -24.27
N GLU A 114 -4.07 -0.55 -23.45
CA GLU A 114 -5.52 -0.52 -23.55
C GLU A 114 -5.98 0.15 -24.85
N HIS A 115 -5.33 1.24 -25.26
CA HIS A 115 -5.61 1.90 -26.54
C HIS A 115 -5.28 1.03 -27.76
N LEU A 116 -4.22 0.22 -27.67
CA LEU A 116 -3.80 -0.68 -28.74
C LEU A 116 -4.69 -1.94 -28.84
N ALA A 117 -5.28 -2.40 -27.73
CA ALA A 117 -6.18 -3.55 -27.71
C ALA A 117 -7.62 -3.21 -28.15
N ASN A 118 -8.02 -1.94 -28.06
CA ASN A 118 -9.35 -1.44 -28.45
C ASN A 118 -9.41 -0.95 -29.92
N ARG A 119 -8.45 -1.35 -30.76
CA ARG A 119 -8.41 -1.13 -32.22
C ARG A 119 -8.27 -2.47 -32.94
#